data_AF-A0A7W5H687-F1
#
_entry.id   AF-A0A7W5H687-F1
#
_cell.length_a   1.000
_cell.length_b   1.000
_cell.length_c   1.000
_cell.angle_alpha   90.00
_cell.angle_beta   90.00
_cell.angle_gamma   90.00
#
_symmetry.space_group_name_H-M   'P 1'
#
loop_
_entity.id
_entity.type
_entity.pdbx_description
1 polymer ?
#
loop_
_entity_poly.entity_id
_entity_poly.type
_entity_poly.pdbx_seq_one_letter_code
_entity_poly.pdbx_strand_id
1 'polypeptide(L)'
;MPGPSVHDLLGLPADVTQPNAYQVFGLELGEADHELIRSAIEKRVRSLKQAKPSASPEVWTKAARAVQAAQKVLSDPAQKTALDAQYGIINDPEPDSSSVVDPLAALLPTAKKSPPGPASAPPPSAASQSPALPDAPSVGEQIFSAPTPVQDQSGPPTVANSAPPLTPIRSSGPQIATRRPVRRRRSTGGLIFGTIVLVLLTAIVGGFAYVFLRGGGIVVVKNNDGFAIKPGTDSANSRPSQSAPPRSVASDGIMPTPPRVRPDSPNVGSWMPSDFEMPTPPTGTSPGSMPNMSSPDQPPSMDTMTNPSMGTPPMTAEPPMVTTPAPTPTPVPPANSTPDSPQPPTAEQIAAGEAAVTASRDAIKNGAWDTMKSLAETAEAKAVTDAQKQSAETLFQFADLATFYRGAIQRAMADLVAGNEVNLTESMTFLVKQSSAEQITLYRNKRDYPYTFEELPLSVAHALAPFQLNVSSPEGQAAKAVFQAISTKATPGHRVESIEILRNLDQVEGADPKRLADLIESFRD
;
A
#
# COMPACT_ATOMS: atom_id res chain seq x y z
N MET A 1 18.82 -8.01 46.82
CA MET A 1 18.97 -8.52 45.45
C MET A 1 17.59 -8.59 44.83
N PRO A 2 17.31 -7.93 43.70
CA PRO A 2 16.07 -8.14 42.97
C PRO A 2 15.94 -9.64 42.62
N GLY A 3 14.73 -10.19 42.77
CA GLY A 3 14.46 -11.57 42.36
C GLY A 3 14.64 -11.76 40.84
N PRO A 4 14.75 -13.02 40.37
CA PRO A 4 14.90 -13.30 38.94
C PRO A 4 13.73 -12.70 38.16
N SER A 5 14.02 -12.05 37.03
CA SER A 5 13.01 -11.48 36.16
C SER A 5 12.24 -12.57 35.41
N VAL A 6 11.11 -12.21 34.77
CA VAL A 6 10.38 -13.16 33.90
C VAL A 6 11.30 -13.65 32.78
N HIS A 7 12.18 -12.80 32.27
CA HIS A 7 13.13 -13.14 31.21
C HIS A 7 14.19 -14.12 31.72
N ASP A 8 14.70 -13.95 32.95
CA ASP A 8 15.65 -14.91 33.55
C ASP A 8 15.02 -16.29 33.77
N LEU A 9 13.76 -16.34 34.26
CA LEU A 9 13.04 -17.60 34.44
C LEU A 9 12.77 -18.31 33.09
N LEU A 10 12.55 -17.51 32.05
CA LEU A 10 12.39 -17.99 30.69
C LEU A 10 13.72 -18.02 29.94
N GLY A 11 14.90 -17.85 30.55
CA GLY A 11 16.19 -17.83 29.83
C GLY A 11 16.19 -16.99 28.54
N LEU A 12 15.38 -15.93 28.50
CA LEU A 12 15.24 -15.01 27.38
C LEU A 12 16.19 -13.83 27.60
N PRO A 13 16.76 -13.27 26.54
CA PRO A 13 17.54 -12.04 26.66
C PRO A 13 16.63 -10.87 27.04
N ALA A 14 17.18 -9.90 27.79
CA ALA A 14 16.41 -8.84 28.45
C ALA A 14 15.82 -7.79 27.48
N ASP A 15 16.24 -7.82 26.22
CA ASP A 15 15.78 -6.97 25.13
C ASP A 15 14.46 -7.45 24.49
N VAL A 16 14.01 -8.69 24.76
CA VAL A 16 12.80 -9.26 24.16
C VAL A 16 11.56 -8.95 25.01
N THR A 17 10.85 -7.89 24.66
CA THR A 17 9.61 -7.44 25.33
C THR A 17 8.41 -8.36 25.06
N GLN A 18 8.34 -9.01 23.89
CA GLN A 18 7.26 -9.93 23.50
C GLN A 18 7.83 -11.21 22.86
N PRO A 19 8.12 -12.26 23.65
CA PRO A 19 8.74 -13.47 23.13
C PRO A 19 7.75 -14.31 22.32
N ASN A 20 8.22 -14.83 21.18
CA ASN A 20 7.48 -15.78 20.36
C ASN A 20 7.37 -17.15 21.07
N ALA A 21 6.36 -17.95 20.73
CA ALA A 21 6.16 -19.30 21.25
C ALA A 21 7.41 -20.20 21.12
N TYR A 22 8.12 -20.13 19.98
CA TYR A 22 9.39 -20.84 19.79
C TYR A 22 10.49 -20.36 20.75
N GLN A 23 10.63 -19.04 20.94
CA GLN A 23 11.63 -18.45 21.81
C GLN A 23 11.38 -18.79 23.29
N VAL A 24 10.13 -18.86 23.73
CA VAL A 24 9.75 -19.26 25.10
C VAL A 24 10.32 -20.65 25.44
N PHE A 25 10.45 -21.55 24.47
CA PHE A 25 11.04 -22.88 24.64
C PHE A 25 12.50 -22.99 24.22
N GLY A 26 13.11 -21.93 23.68
CA GLY A 26 14.47 -21.95 23.16
C GLY A 26 14.61 -22.80 21.90
N LEU A 27 13.55 -22.88 21.08
CA LEU A 27 13.53 -23.57 19.79
C LEU A 27 13.86 -22.59 18.66
N GLU A 28 14.37 -23.12 17.54
CA GLU A 28 14.52 -22.35 16.32
C GLU A 28 13.14 -22.02 15.71
N LEU A 29 13.07 -20.90 14.99
CA LEU A 29 11.84 -20.48 14.31
C LEU A 29 11.49 -21.49 13.21
N GLY A 30 10.29 -22.08 13.29
CA GLY A 30 9.80 -23.02 12.28
C GLY A 30 10.21 -24.48 12.49
N GLU A 31 10.66 -24.85 13.70
CA GLU A 31 11.01 -26.23 14.04
C GLU A 31 9.90 -27.22 13.63
N ALA A 32 10.23 -28.17 12.75
CA ALA A 32 9.27 -29.13 12.23
C ALA A 32 9.15 -30.39 13.10
N ASP A 33 10.20 -30.74 13.84
CA ASP A 33 10.24 -31.97 14.62
C ASP A 33 9.38 -31.87 15.90
N HIS A 34 8.28 -32.62 15.91
CA HIS A 34 7.34 -32.67 17.03
C HIS A 34 7.94 -33.26 18.30
N GLU A 35 8.93 -34.15 18.21
CA GLU A 35 9.59 -34.74 19.38
C GLU A 35 10.56 -33.72 20.02
N LEU A 36 11.27 -32.94 19.21
CA LEU A 36 12.07 -31.82 19.73
C LEU A 36 11.19 -30.79 20.43
N ILE A 37 10.06 -30.40 19.83
CA ILE A 37 9.10 -29.47 20.45
C ILE A 37 8.61 -30.01 21.80
N ARG A 38 8.18 -31.28 21.85
CA ARG A 38 7.68 -31.90 23.09
C ARG A 38 8.76 -31.94 24.17
N SER A 39 9.98 -32.34 23.81
CA SER A 39 11.11 -32.42 24.75
C SER A 39 11.50 -31.04 25.32
N ALA A 40 11.45 -30.00 24.49
CA ALA A 40 11.73 -28.62 24.91
C ALA A 40 10.66 -28.08 25.86
N ILE A 41 9.37 -28.36 25.57
CA ILE A 41 8.25 -28.01 26.46
C ILE A 41 8.44 -28.66 27.83
N GLU A 42 8.71 -29.97 27.88
CA GLU A 42 8.92 -30.69 29.15
C GLU A 42 10.10 -30.14 29.95
N LYS A 43 11.23 -29.90 29.28
CA LYS A 43 12.43 -29.31 29.89
C LYS A 43 12.10 -27.94 30.50
N ARG A 44 11.36 -27.10 29.78
CA ARG A 44 11.00 -25.77 30.26
C ARG A 44 10.02 -25.80 31.42
N VAL A 45 8.99 -26.63 31.37
CA VAL A 45 8.04 -26.81 32.47
C VAL A 45 8.75 -27.33 33.72
N ARG A 46 9.71 -28.26 33.57
CA ARG A 46 10.53 -28.78 34.68
C ARG A 46 11.39 -27.67 35.31
N SER A 47 12.07 -26.87 34.48
CA SER A 47 12.87 -25.74 34.95
C SER A 47 12.01 -24.69 35.68
N LEU A 48 10.83 -24.36 35.15
CA LEU A 48 9.91 -23.41 35.79
C LEU A 48 9.37 -23.93 37.14
N LYS A 49 9.12 -25.25 37.26
CA LYS A 49 8.72 -25.88 38.54
C LYS A 49 9.86 -25.83 39.56
N GLN A 50 11.10 -26.06 39.13
CA GLN A 50 12.29 -25.98 39.99
C GLN A 50 12.58 -24.54 40.46
N ALA A 51 12.24 -23.53 39.66
CA ALA A 51 12.40 -22.12 40.01
C ALA A 51 11.24 -21.54 40.84
N LYS A 52 10.16 -22.30 41.07
CA LYS A 52 9.01 -21.88 41.88
C LYS A 52 9.36 -21.39 43.31
N PRO A 53 10.26 -22.03 44.09
CA PRO A 53 10.56 -21.58 45.45
C PRO A 53 11.45 -20.33 45.50
N SER A 54 12.17 -20.01 44.42
CA SER A 54 13.09 -18.87 44.35
C SER A 54 12.51 -17.64 43.63
N ALA A 55 11.41 -17.80 42.90
CA ALA A 55 10.72 -16.72 42.18
C ALA A 55 9.59 -16.10 43.00
N SER A 56 9.31 -14.82 42.79
CA SER A 56 8.10 -14.20 43.34
C SER A 56 6.84 -14.79 42.67
N PRO A 57 5.72 -14.92 43.40
CA PRO A 57 4.52 -15.58 42.89
C PRO A 57 3.93 -14.88 41.65
N GLU A 58 4.04 -13.56 41.57
CA GLU A 58 3.57 -12.77 40.41
C GLU A 58 4.42 -13.02 39.16
N VAL A 59 5.75 -13.00 39.31
CA VAL A 59 6.67 -13.26 38.18
C VAL A 59 6.53 -14.71 37.72
N TRP A 60 6.39 -15.66 38.65
CA TRP A 60 6.20 -17.07 38.34
C TRP A 60 4.87 -17.33 37.61
N THR A 61 3.76 -16.72 38.06
CA THR A 61 2.46 -16.87 37.40
C THR A 61 2.45 -16.26 36.00
N LYS A 62 3.12 -15.12 35.80
CA LYS A 62 3.30 -14.51 34.47
C LYS A 62 4.11 -15.42 33.54
N ALA A 63 5.22 -15.97 34.02
CA ALA A 63 6.04 -16.93 33.26
C ALA A 63 5.26 -18.22 32.94
N ALA A 64 4.51 -18.75 33.91
CA ALA A 64 3.68 -19.94 33.72
C ALA A 64 2.57 -19.72 32.68
N ARG A 65 1.92 -18.55 32.69
CA ARG A 65 0.92 -18.18 31.69
C ARG A 65 1.53 -18.08 30.29
N ALA A 66 2.72 -17.48 30.17
CA ALA A 66 3.43 -17.40 28.89
C ALA A 66 3.79 -18.79 28.33
N VAL A 67 4.31 -19.69 29.19
CA VAL A 67 4.61 -21.08 28.82
C VAL A 67 3.36 -21.85 28.39
N GLN A 68 2.24 -21.70 29.10
CA GLN A 68 0.97 -22.36 28.73
C GLN A 68 0.41 -21.85 27.41
N ALA A 69 0.46 -20.53 27.16
CA ALA A 69 0.03 -19.95 25.91
C ALA A 69 0.89 -20.45 24.74
N ALA A 70 2.22 -20.43 24.89
CA ALA A 70 3.15 -20.94 23.88
C ALA A 70 2.95 -22.45 23.63
N GLN A 71 2.74 -23.24 24.68
CA GLN A 71 2.46 -24.67 24.57
C GLN A 71 1.20 -24.93 23.75
N LYS A 72 0.12 -24.18 24.00
CA LYS A 72 -1.16 -24.32 23.27
C LYS A 72 -0.97 -24.09 21.77
N VAL A 73 -0.22 -23.03 21.42
CA VAL A 73 0.03 -22.67 20.02
C VAL A 73 0.88 -23.72 19.29
N LEU A 74 1.94 -24.24 19.92
CA LEU A 74 2.82 -25.24 19.29
C LEU A 74 2.25 -26.66 19.29
N SER A 75 1.30 -26.97 20.19
CA SER A 75 0.66 -28.29 20.25
C SER A 75 -0.48 -28.45 19.24
N ASP A 76 -1.10 -27.35 18.82
CA ASP A 76 -2.16 -27.35 17.81
C ASP A 76 -1.54 -27.12 16.40
N PRO A 77 -1.63 -28.10 15.48
CA PRO A 77 -1.08 -27.97 14.13
C PRO A 77 -1.62 -26.75 13.39
N ALA A 78 -2.90 -26.40 13.56
CA ALA A 78 -3.50 -25.27 12.86
C ALA A 78 -2.94 -23.93 13.36
N GLN A 79 -2.76 -23.78 14.68
CA GLN A 79 -2.18 -22.57 15.26
C GLN A 79 -0.69 -22.45 14.97
N LYS A 80 0.04 -23.58 14.99
CA LYS A 80 1.43 -23.62 14.56
C LYS A 80 1.57 -23.15 13.11
N THR A 81 0.75 -23.66 12.21
CA THR A 81 0.80 -23.28 10.78
C THR A 81 0.47 -21.80 10.57
N ALA A 82 -0.52 -21.26 11.28
CA ALA A 82 -0.84 -19.83 11.23
C ALA A 82 0.31 -18.96 11.75
N LEU A 83 0.99 -19.41 12.82
CA LEU A 83 2.15 -18.73 13.37
C LEU A 83 3.34 -18.81 12.41
N ASP A 84 3.62 -19.97 11.82
CA ASP A 84 4.67 -20.15 10.82
C ASP A 84 4.42 -19.27 9.58
N ALA A 85 3.16 -19.17 9.13
CA ALA A 85 2.76 -18.28 8.05
C ALA A 85 2.97 -16.79 8.40
N GLN A 86 2.70 -16.40 9.65
CA GLN A 86 2.95 -15.03 10.13
C GLN A 86 4.45 -14.66 10.04
N TYR A 87 5.34 -15.62 10.27
CA TYR A 87 6.79 -15.42 10.15
C TYR A 87 7.34 -15.71 8.74
N GLY A 88 6.47 -16.00 7.76
CA GLY A 88 6.87 -16.31 6.39
C GLY A 88 7.68 -17.61 6.26
N ILE A 89 7.55 -18.51 7.23
CA ILE A 89 8.16 -19.84 7.22
C ILE A 89 7.20 -20.73 6.43
N ILE A 90 7.28 -20.64 5.11
CA ILE A 90 6.57 -21.55 4.23
C ILE A 90 7.29 -22.90 4.35
N ASN A 91 6.80 -23.76 5.22
CA ASN A 91 7.04 -25.19 5.10
C ASN A 91 6.28 -25.62 3.85
N ASP A 92 6.92 -25.55 2.68
CA ASP A 92 6.43 -26.26 1.51
C ASP A 92 6.31 -27.72 1.96
N PRO A 93 5.09 -28.29 2.04
CA PRO A 93 4.98 -29.72 2.27
C PRO A 93 5.74 -30.36 1.13
N GLU A 94 6.87 -31.02 1.42
CA GLU A 94 7.55 -31.86 0.44
C GLU A 94 6.45 -32.72 -0.15
N PRO A 95 6.15 -32.57 -1.47
CA PRO A 95 5.03 -33.28 -2.05
C PRO A 95 5.34 -34.77 -1.87
N ASP A 96 4.48 -35.46 -1.12
CA ASP A 96 4.52 -36.90 -0.97
C ASP A 96 4.77 -37.49 -2.35
N SER A 97 5.97 -38.02 -2.54
CA SER A 97 6.45 -38.61 -3.78
C SER A 97 5.68 -39.91 -4.04
N SER A 98 4.42 -39.77 -4.42
CA SER A 98 3.53 -40.83 -4.83
C SER A 98 3.01 -40.49 -6.23
N SER A 99 3.55 -41.23 -7.19
CA SER A 99 3.17 -41.27 -8.61
C SER A 99 3.29 -39.96 -9.41
N VAL A 100 4.51 -39.65 -9.85
CA VAL A 100 4.71 -38.92 -11.10
C VAL A 100 4.25 -39.85 -12.24
N VAL A 101 2.99 -39.71 -12.65
CA VAL A 101 2.52 -40.24 -13.94
C VAL A 101 3.09 -39.32 -15.01
N ASP A 102 4.04 -39.85 -15.78
CA ASP A 102 4.72 -39.18 -16.88
C ASP A 102 3.68 -38.74 -17.95
N PRO A 103 3.39 -37.43 -18.10
CA PRO A 103 2.41 -36.95 -19.06
C PRO A 103 2.89 -37.07 -20.52
N LEU A 104 4.13 -37.52 -20.76
CA LEU A 104 4.66 -37.76 -22.10
C LEU A 104 4.44 -39.19 -22.60
N ALA A 105 4.13 -40.14 -21.71
CA ALA A 105 3.93 -41.55 -22.09
C ALA A 105 2.60 -41.78 -22.85
N ALA A 106 1.65 -40.85 -22.78
CA ALA A 106 0.35 -40.93 -23.47
C ALA A 106 0.38 -40.46 -24.93
N LEU A 107 1.48 -39.87 -25.41
CA LEU A 107 1.56 -39.23 -26.73
C LEU A 107 2.46 -39.96 -27.76
N LEU A 108 3.04 -41.10 -27.40
CA LEU A 108 3.83 -41.90 -28.34
C LEU A 108 2.99 -43.03 -28.96
N PRO A 109 2.73 -43.03 -30.28
CA PRO A 109 2.07 -44.14 -30.95
C PRO A 109 2.95 -45.39 -30.88
N THR A 110 2.43 -46.47 -30.31
CA THR A 110 3.09 -47.77 -30.26
C THR A 110 3.16 -48.39 -31.65
N ALA A 111 4.25 -48.09 -32.36
CA ALA A 111 4.58 -48.69 -33.64
C ALA A 111 5.02 -50.16 -33.47
N LYS A 112 4.14 -51.05 -33.96
CA LYS A 112 4.37 -52.38 -34.56
C LYS A 112 5.77 -53.02 -34.39
N LYS A 113 5.78 -54.20 -33.75
CA LYS A 113 6.74 -55.27 -34.06
C LYS A 113 6.01 -56.62 -34.15
N SER A 114 6.06 -57.24 -35.32
CA SER A 114 5.46 -58.55 -35.68
C SER A 114 6.45 -59.72 -35.41
N PRO A 115 6.19 -60.98 -35.84
CA PRO A 115 5.49 -62.07 -35.13
C PRO A 115 6.42 -63.33 -34.91
N PRO A 116 5.94 -64.49 -34.40
CA PRO A 116 5.46 -65.55 -35.31
C PRO A 116 4.37 -66.50 -34.74
N GLY A 117 3.65 -67.19 -35.65
CA GLY A 117 3.09 -68.53 -35.41
C GLY A 117 1.57 -68.70 -35.57
N PRO A 118 1.07 -69.67 -36.38
CA PRO A 118 -0.31 -69.68 -36.91
C PRO A 118 -1.24 -70.71 -36.25
N ALA A 119 -2.56 -70.48 -36.27
CA ALA A 119 -3.58 -71.49 -36.60
C ALA A 119 -5.00 -70.93 -36.55
N SER A 120 -5.76 -71.29 -37.59
CA SER A 120 -7.23 -71.43 -37.65
C SER A 120 -8.12 -70.19 -37.79
N ALA A 121 -8.58 -70.04 -39.04
CA ALA A 121 -9.79 -69.36 -39.54
C ALA A 121 -11.09 -70.13 -39.14
N PRO A 122 -12.31 -69.81 -39.65
CA PRO A 122 -13.11 -68.56 -39.79
C PRO A 122 -14.57 -68.82 -39.24
N PRO A 123 -15.73 -68.22 -39.66
CA PRO A 123 -16.08 -67.09 -40.55
C PRO A 123 -17.23 -66.16 -39.95
N PRO A 124 -18.16 -65.48 -40.71
CA PRO A 124 -18.27 -64.00 -40.74
C PRO A 124 -19.70 -63.42 -40.54
N SER A 125 -19.86 -62.08 -40.52
CA SER A 125 -20.99 -61.32 -41.09
C SER A 125 -20.84 -59.83 -40.75
N ALA A 126 -20.62 -58.95 -41.75
CA ALA A 126 -21.65 -58.22 -42.52
C ALA A 126 -22.30 -57.11 -41.68
N ALA A 127 -21.94 -55.83 -41.91
CA ALA A 127 -22.58 -54.90 -42.85
C ALA A 127 -23.52 -53.97 -42.04
N SER A 128 -23.28 -52.67 -41.93
CA SER A 128 -23.70 -51.63 -42.88
C SER A 128 -24.56 -50.59 -42.15
N GLN A 129 -24.29 -49.32 -42.49
CA GLN A 129 -25.23 -48.19 -42.60
C GLN A 129 -25.62 -47.35 -41.37
N SER A 130 -25.22 -46.08 -41.49
CA SER A 130 -25.78 -44.80 -41.01
C SER A 130 -27.32 -44.66 -41.21
N PRO A 131 -27.91 -43.45 -41.14
CA PRO A 131 -27.98 -42.40 -40.11
C PRO A 131 -29.46 -42.01 -39.81
N ALA A 132 -29.76 -41.18 -38.79
CA ALA A 132 -30.84 -40.16 -38.84
C ALA A 132 -31.01 -39.38 -37.51
N LEU A 133 -31.02 -38.05 -37.62
CA LEU A 133 -31.73 -37.05 -36.79
C LEU A 133 -33.27 -37.19 -36.98
N PRO A 134 -34.16 -36.32 -36.43
CA PRO A 134 -34.18 -35.52 -35.18
C PRO A 134 -35.52 -35.70 -34.42
N ASP A 135 -35.70 -35.09 -33.25
CA ASP A 135 -36.76 -34.09 -32.97
C ASP A 135 -36.91 -33.79 -31.48
N ALA A 136 -37.37 -32.58 -31.22
CA ALA A 136 -37.46 -31.88 -29.95
C ALA A 136 -38.77 -32.23 -29.17
N PRO A 137 -39.32 -31.30 -28.35
CA PRO A 137 -39.19 -31.26 -26.91
C PRO A 137 -40.50 -31.65 -26.19
N SER A 138 -40.46 -31.99 -24.91
CA SER A 138 -41.68 -32.01 -24.09
C SER A 138 -41.46 -31.50 -22.67
N VAL A 139 -42.36 -30.56 -22.35
CA VAL A 139 -42.69 -29.91 -21.09
C VAL A 139 -43.17 -30.94 -20.06
N GLY A 140 -42.95 -30.67 -18.77
CA GLY A 140 -43.63 -31.37 -17.69
C GLY A 140 -43.11 -31.03 -16.28
N GLU A 141 -43.73 -30.03 -15.66
CA GLU A 141 -43.81 -29.86 -14.20
C GLU A 141 -44.26 -31.15 -13.48
N GLN A 142 -43.72 -31.44 -12.29
CA GLN A 142 -44.46 -31.76 -11.04
C GLN A 142 -43.46 -32.27 -9.95
N ILE A 143 -43.26 -31.51 -8.87
CA ILE A 143 -43.92 -31.57 -7.54
C ILE A 143 -43.52 -32.80 -6.68
N PHE A 144 -42.84 -32.48 -5.57
CA PHE A 144 -42.80 -33.10 -4.22
C PHE A 144 -42.95 -34.63 -4.04
N SER A 145 -41.97 -35.24 -3.33
CA SER A 145 -42.21 -35.90 -2.02
C SER A 145 -40.89 -36.39 -1.38
N ALA A 146 -40.74 -36.10 -0.08
CA ALA A 146 -39.80 -36.73 0.85
C ALA A 146 -40.52 -37.91 1.57
N PRO A 147 -40.11 -38.40 2.76
CA PRO A 147 -38.81 -38.89 3.27
C PRO A 147 -38.92 -40.31 3.89
N THR A 148 -37.82 -41.06 4.09
CA THR A 148 -37.74 -42.18 5.08
C THR A 148 -36.27 -42.72 5.27
N PRO A 149 -35.92 -43.58 6.26
CA PRO A 149 -35.37 -43.14 7.55
C PRO A 149 -34.04 -43.84 8.00
N VAL A 150 -33.53 -43.34 9.11
CA VAL A 150 -32.71 -43.90 10.23
C VAL A 150 -32.44 -45.43 10.23
N GLN A 151 -31.17 -45.81 10.46
CA GLN A 151 -30.85 -46.93 11.35
C GLN A 151 -29.47 -46.82 12.04
N ASP A 152 -29.54 -46.77 13.38
CA ASP A 152 -28.50 -46.99 14.39
C ASP A 152 -27.95 -48.43 14.34
N GLN A 153 -26.65 -48.62 14.60
CA GLN A 153 -26.20 -49.71 15.48
C GLN A 153 -24.72 -49.59 15.91
N SER A 154 -24.57 -49.43 17.21
CA SER A 154 -23.39 -49.58 18.07
C SER A 154 -23.05 -51.04 18.39
N GLY A 155 -21.76 -51.39 18.54
CA GLY A 155 -21.34 -52.53 19.40
C GLY A 155 -20.03 -53.29 19.03
N PRO A 156 -19.07 -53.51 19.96
CA PRO A 156 -17.77 -54.20 19.80
C PRO A 156 -17.86 -55.70 20.23
N PRO A 157 -16.79 -56.51 20.53
CA PRO A 157 -15.31 -56.36 20.49
C PRO A 157 -14.57 -57.57 19.84
N THR A 158 -13.22 -57.63 19.89
CA THR A 158 -12.40 -58.79 20.37
C THR A 158 -10.96 -58.84 19.80
N VAL A 159 -10.05 -59.16 20.73
CA VAL A 159 -8.59 -59.38 20.67
C VAL A 159 -8.22 -60.68 19.92
N ALA A 160 -7.15 -60.67 19.11
CA ALA A 160 -6.34 -61.88 18.91
C ALA A 160 -4.88 -61.56 18.51
N ASN A 161 -4.01 -62.18 19.29
CA ASN A 161 -2.56 -62.21 19.30
C ASN A 161 -2.02 -63.22 18.26
N SER A 162 -0.92 -62.95 17.56
CA SER A 162 -0.05 -63.95 16.92
C SER A 162 1.32 -63.38 16.50
N ALA A 163 2.37 -63.80 17.22
CA ALA A 163 3.75 -63.97 16.71
C ALA A 163 3.82 -65.28 15.85
N PRO A 164 4.92 -65.73 15.17
CA PRO A 164 6.38 -65.42 15.29
C PRO A 164 7.10 -65.42 13.89
N PRO A 165 8.39 -65.82 13.67
CA PRO A 165 9.64 -65.81 14.46
C PRO A 165 10.83 -65.09 13.76
N LEU A 166 11.92 -64.97 14.52
CA LEU A 166 13.26 -64.45 14.24
C LEU A 166 14.02 -65.15 13.09
N THR A 167 14.80 -64.38 12.31
CA THR A 167 16.10 -64.79 11.74
C THR A 167 17.12 -63.62 11.75
N PRO A 168 18.44 -63.88 11.88
CA PRO A 168 19.46 -62.84 12.09
C PRO A 168 20.37 -62.60 10.87
N ILE A 169 21.27 -61.60 10.99
CA ILE A 169 22.46 -61.29 10.14
C ILE A 169 22.10 -60.37 8.93
N ARG A 170 22.74 -59.23 8.63
CA ARG A 170 24.17 -58.90 8.57
C ARG A 170 24.37 -57.38 8.51
N SER A 171 25.38 -56.91 9.25
CA SER A 171 25.95 -55.56 9.14
C SER A 171 26.59 -55.35 7.75
N SER A 172 26.29 -54.23 7.10
CA SER A 172 27.08 -53.69 5.99
C SER A 172 27.11 -52.16 6.09
N GLY A 173 28.33 -51.61 6.14
CA GLY A 173 28.62 -50.21 6.38
C GLY A 173 28.40 -49.29 5.17
N PRO A 174 28.66 -47.98 5.34
CA PRO A 174 28.28 -46.96 4.38
C PRO A 174 29.22 -46.92 3.17
N GLN A 175 28.67 -47.05 1.96
CA GLN A 175 29.40 -46.77 0.73
C GLN A 175 29.31 -45.28 0.37
N ILE A 176 30.48 -44.63 0.39
CA ILE A 176 30.69 -43.25 -0.09
C ILE A 176 30.71 -43.29 -1.62
N ALA A 177 29.64 -42.80 -2.25
CA ALA A 177 29.57 -42.62 -3.70
C ALA A 177 30.26 -41.29 -4.10
N THR A 178 31.46 -41.41 -4.66
CA THR A 178 32.22 -40.30 -5.25
C THR A 178 31.59 -39.87 -6.59
N ARG A 179 30.92 -38.71 -6.61
CA ARG A 179 30.43 -38.10 -7.86
C ARG A 179 31.56 -37.41 -8.63
N ARG A 180 31.66 -37.74 -9.92
CA ARG A 180 32.66 -37.24 -10.88
C ARG A 180 32.49 -35.73 -11.17
N PRO A 181 33.58 -34.98 -11.41
CA PRO A 181 33.52 -33.57 -11.78
C PRO A 181 33.09 -33.38 -13.24
N VAL A 182 32.04 -32.58 -13.44
CA VAL A 182 31.54 -32.17 -14.76
C VAL A 182 32.45 -31.07 -15.32
N ARG A 183 33.10 -31.38 -16.46
CA ARG A 183 34.04 -30.50 -17.17
C ARG A 183 33.26 -29.39 -17.89
N ARG A 184 33.27 -28.15 -17.36
CA ARG A 184 32.70 -26.96 -18.02
C ARG A 184 33.47 -26.60 -19.29
N ARG A 185 32.76 -26.55 -20.41
CA ARG A 185 33.21 -26.01 -21.71
C ARG A 185 33.47 -24.51 -21.53
N ARG A 186 34.72 -24.05 -21.75
CA ARG A 186 35.08 -22.63 -21.81
C ARG A 186 34.46 -22.05 -23.10
N SER A 187 33.51 -21.12 -22.98
CA SER A 187 33.04 -20.34 -24.12
C SER A 187 33.98 -19.16 -24.34
N THR A 188 34.55 -19.08 -25.53
CA THR A 188 35.52 -18.07 -25.99
C THR A 188 34.85 -16.75 -26.39
N GLY A 189 33.63 -16.47 -25.91
CA GLY A 189 32.82 -15.30 -26.29
C GLY A 189 33.06 -14.03 -25.47
N GLY A 190 33.80 -14.10 -24.35
CA GLY A 190 33.99 -12.97 -23.43
C GLY A 190 34.94 -11.88 -23.94
N LEU A 191 35.76 -12.14 -24.95
CA LEU A 191 36.76 -11.17 -25.43
C LEU A 191 36.15 -10.08 -26.32
N ILE A 192 35.07 -10.35 -27.04
CA ILE A 192 34.45 -9.37 -27.94
C ILE A 192 33.66 -8.32 -27.12
N PHE A 193 32.97 -8.75 -26.07
CA PHE A 193 32.17 -7.83 -25.22
C PHE A 193 33.05 -6.85 -24.42
N GLY A 194 34.24 -7.28 -23.98
CA GLY A 194 35.19 -6.42 -23.28
C GLY A 194 35.68 -5.24 -24.13
N THR A 195 35.86 -5.44 -25.43
CA THR A 195 36.30 -4.35 -26.34
C THR A 195 35.23 -3.29 -26.56
N ILE A 196 33.96 -3.67 -26.65
CA ILE A 196 32.83 -2.74 -26.84
C ILE A 196 32.67 -1.83 -25.62
N VAL A 197 32.76 -2.41 -24.41
CA VAL A 197 32.68 -1.63 -23.16
C VAL A 197 33.85 -0.65 -23.03
N LEU A 198 35.06 -1.06 -23.41
CA LEU A 198 36.24 -0.19 -23.36
C LEU A 198 36.13 1.01 -24.32
N VAL A 199 35.61 0.78 -25.53
CA VAL A 199 35.39 1.84 -26.55
C VAL A 199 34.32 2.83 -26.08
N LEU A 200 33.23 2.34 -25.48
CA LEU A 200 32.17 3.22 -24.97
C LEU A 200 32.67 4.10 -23.80
N LEU A 201 33.47 3.52 -22.91
CA LEU A 201 34.01 4.21 -21.74
C LEU A 201 35.04 5.27 -22.15
N THR A 202 35.87 4.98 -23.17
CA THR A 202 36.79 5.97 -23.74
C THR A 202 36.05 7.09 -24.48
N ALA A 203 34.92 6.81 -25.14
CA ALA A 203 34.10 7.85 -25.77
C ALA A 203 33.46 8.81 -24.74
N ILE A 204 32.98 8.29 -23.61
CA ILE A 204 32.40 9.11 -22.53
C ILE A 204 33.47 10.01 -21.90
N VAL A 205 34.62 9.44 -21.52
CA VAL A 205 35.72 10.21 -20.91
C VAL A 205 36.29 11.24 -21.91
N GLY A 206 36.43 10.87 -23.18
CA GLY A 206 36.85 11.78 -24.25
C GLY A 206 35.86 12.92 -24.48
N GLY A 207 34.55 12.64 -24.41
CA GLY A 207 33.48 13.64 -24.49
C GLY A 207 33.56 14.66 -23.35
N PHE A 208 33.75 14.20 -22.11
CA PHE A 208 33.93 15.09 -20.96
C PHE A 208 35.20 15.94 -21.08
N ALA A 209 36.33 15.33 -21.46
CA ALA A 209 37.59 16.06 -21.66
C ALA A 209 37.44 17.14 -22.75
N TYR A 210 36.75 16.84 -23.84
CA TYR A 210 36.50 17.79 -24.93
C TYR A 210 35.64 18.99 -24.48
N VAL A 211 34.60 18.76 -23.68
CA VAL A 211 33.75 19.84 -23.13
C VAL A 211 34.54 20.73 -22.16
N PHE A 212 35.41 20.15 -21.33
CA PHE A 212 36.29 20.90 -20.42
C PHE A 212 37.35 21.73 -21.17
N LEU A 213 37.96 21.17 -22.22
CA LEU A 213 38.98 21.86 -23.03
C LEU A 213 38.40 22.98 -23.90
N ARG A 214 37.11 22.92 -24.27
CA ARG A 214 36.43 23.97 -25.04
C ARG A 214 35.75 25.06 -24.21
N GLY A 215 35.95 25.08 -22.89
CA GLY A 215 35.49 26.18 -22.03
C GLY A 215 34.02 26.12 -21.63
N GLY A 216 33.37 24.95 -21.71
CA GLY A 216 32.02 24.76 -21.18
C GLY A 216 32.03 24.71 -19.65
N GLY A 217 31.89 25.86 -18.99
CA GLY A 217 31.74 25.93 -17.53
C GLY A 217 30.41 25.34 -17.10
N ILE A 218 30.44 24.16 -16.48
CA ILE A 218 29.28 23.57 -15.80
C ILE A 218 29.24 24.18 -14.39
N VAL A 219 28.30 25.08 -14.14
CA VAL A 219 28.11 25.66 -12.80
C VAL A 219 27.03 24.86 -12.09
N VAL A 220 27.43 24.16 -11.03
CA VAL A 220 26.51 23.50 -10.11
C VAL A 220 26.02 24.56 -9.12
N VAL A 221 24.79 25.01 -9.26
CA VAL A 221 24.17 25.98 -8.36
C VAL A 221 23.37 25.22 -7.31
N LYS A 222 23.72 25.40 -6.03
CA LYS A 222 22.97 24.87 -4.90
C LYS A 222 21.87 25.88 -4.55
N ASN A 223 20.62 25.52 -4.83
CA ASN A 223 19.45 26.27 -4.38
C ASN A 223 18.77 25.54 -3.21
N ASN A 224 17.81 26.21 -2.55
CA ASN A 224 17.07 25.63 -1.43
C ASN A 224 16.22 24.39 -1.82
N ASP A 225 16.05 24.13 -3.12
CA ASP A 225 15.33 22.99 -3.68
C ASP A 225 16.26 21.90 -4.27
N GLY A 226 17.58 21.99 -4.04
CA GLY A 226 18.57 21.00 -4.49
C GLY A 226 19.64 21.52 -5.46
N PHE A 227 20.40 20.60 -6.06
CA PHE A 227 21.49 20.91 -6.99
C PHE A 227 20.97 20.98 -8.43
N ALA A 228 21.00 22.16 -9.04
CA ALA A 228 20.68 22.33 -10.45
C ALA A 228 21.97 22.53 -11.27
N ILE A 229 22.17 21.67 -12.27
CA ILE A 229 23.27 21.80 -13.24
C ILE A 229 22.77 22.68 -14.37
N LYS A 230 23.26 23.93 -14.45
CA LYS A 230 22.96 24.82 -15.57
C LYS A 230 24.19 24.95 -16.48
N PRO A 231 24.06 24.78 -17.81
CA PRO A 231 25.14 25.08 -18.74
C PRO A 231 25.40 26.58 -18.70
N GLY A 232 26.61 26.99 -18.30
CA GLY A 232 26.98 28.39 -18.22
C GLY A 232 27.13 28.99 -19.61
N THR A 233 26.15 29.79 -20.04
CA THR A 233 26.33 30.75 -21.13
C THR A 233 26.92 32.04 -20.54
N ASP A 234 28.21 32.23 -20.83
CA ASP A 234 28.99 33.47 -20.88
C ASP A 234 28.47 34.70 -20.11
N SER A 235 29.14 35.00 -19.00
CA SER A 235 29.27 36.36 -18.48
C SER A 235 30.71 36.81 -18.62
N ALA A 236 31.01 37.52 -19.71
CA ALA A 236 32.23 38.28 -19.85
C ALA A 236 31.91 39.74 -20.20
N ASN A 237 32.22 40.61 -19.23
CA ASN A 237 32.76 41.96 -19.41
C ASN A 237 31.88 43.03 -20.10
N SER A 238 31.37 43.99 -19.31
CA SER A 238 31.23 45.38 -19.75
C SER A 238 31.23 46.37 -18.58
N ARG A 239 32.08 47.38 -18.75
CA ARG A 239 32.49 48.51 -17.90
C ARG A 239 31.45 49.66 -17.97
N PRO A 240 31.41 50.64 -17.02
CA PRO A 240 30.28 51.57 -16.93
C PRO A 240 30.40 52.76 -17.89
N SER A 241 29.30 53.20 -18.49
CA SER A 241 29.20 54.48 -19.21
C SER A 241 27.74 55.00 -19.28
N GLN A 242 27.52 56.13 -18.61
CA GLN A 242 26.71 57.30 -18.98
C GLN A 242 25.38 57.18 -19.80
N SER A 243 24.28 57.59 -19.14
CA SER A 243 23.31 58.63 -19.55
C SER A 243 22.92 58.80 -21.05
N ALA A 244 21.68 58.42 -21.41
CA ALA A 244 20.78 59.10 -22.37
C ALA A 244 19.34 58.48 -22.31
N PRO A 245 18.26 59.18 -22.74
CA PRO A 245 16.89 59.06 -22.22
C PRO A 245 16.04 57.94 -22.87
N PRO A 246 14.91 57.55 -22.26
CA PRO A 246 14.10 56.45 -22.78
C PRO A 246 13.30 56.85 -24.02
N ARG A 247 13.44 56.06 -25.09
CA ARG A 247 12.48 56.01 -26.20
C ARG A 247 11.31 55.10 -25.80
N SER A 248 10.11 55.66 -25.87
CA SER A 248 8.83 54.96 -25.80
C SER A 248 8.68 53.98 -26.97
N VAL A 249 8.37 52.72 -26.68
CA VAL A 249 7.82 51.78 -27.67
C VAL A 249 6.63 51.07 -27.06
N ALA A 250 5.61 50.92 -27.90
CA ALA A 250 4.22 50.64 -27.61
C ALA A 250 3.95 49.39 -26.76
N SER A 251 3.02 49.57 -25.83
CA SER A 251 2.27 48.57 -25.09
C SER A 251 1.45 47.71 -26.06
N ASP A 252 1.70 46.40 -26.07
CA ASP A 252 0.72 45.41 -26.54
C ASP A 252 -0.12 44.99 -25.32
N GLY A 253 -1.43 45.20 -25.43
CA GLY A 253 -2.35 45.19 -24.30
C GLY A 253 -2.72 43.79 -23.85
N ILE A 254 -2.07 43.28 -22.80
CA ILE A 254 -2.59 42.21 -21.94
C ILE A 254 -2.24 42.56 -20.49
N MET A 255 -3.25 42.53 -19.61
CA MET A 255 -3.20 42.97 -18.21
C MET A 255 -1.94 42.51 -17.44
N PRO A 256 -1.17 43.41 -16.82
CA PRO A 256 -0.26 43.04 -15.75
C PRO A 256 -1.05 42.84 -14.44
N THR A 257 -0.94 41.64 -13.87
CA THR A 257 -1.35 41.31 -12.50
C THR A 257 -0.64 42.19 -11.48
N PRO A 258 -1.32 42.68 -10.42
CA PRO A 258 -0.67 43.52 -9.41
C PRO A 258 0.33 42.71 -8.56
N PRO A 259 1.47 43.31 -8.16
CA PRO A 259 2.45 42.66 -7.30
C PRO A 259 1.90 42.44 -5.89
N ARG A 260 2.05 41.21 -5.39
CA ARG A 260 1.69 40.81 -4.03
C ARG A 260 2.66 41.45 -3.04
N VAL A 261 2.14 42.41 -2.27
CA VAL A 261 2.83 43.02 -1.13
C VAL A 261 3.13 41.92 -0.10
N ARG A 262 4.41 41.77 0.23
CA ARG A 262 4.94 40.85 1.24
C ARG A 262 5.02 41.63 2.56
N PRO A 263 4.40 41.19 3.66
CA PRO A 263 4.60 41.84 4.95
C PRO A 263 5.99 41.50 5.47
N ASP A 264 6.75 42.56 5.78
CA ASP A 264 8.02 42.51 6.48
C ASP A 264 7.89 41.77 7.82
N SER A 265 8.83 40.85 8.07
CA SER A 265 9.03 40.22 9.37
C SER A 265 9.92 41.12 10.23
N PRO A 266 9.56 41.44 11.48
CA PRO A 266 10.47 42.12 12.37
C PRO A 266 11.49 41.14 12.95
N ASN A 267 12.74 41.50 12.70
CA ASN A 267 13.98 41.01 13.29
C ASN A 267 14.12 41.45 14.76
N VAL A 268 14.22 40.51 15.68
CA VAL A 268 14.90 40.61 17.00
C VAL A 268 15.28 39.17 17.35
N GLY A 269 16.51 38.73 17.62
CA GLY A 269 17.70 39.39 18.16
C GLY A 269 18.03 38.74 19.52
N SER A 270 19.28 38.26 19.67
CA SER A 270 19.94 37.78 20.90
C SER A 270 19.56 36.39 21.45
N TRP A 271 20.43 35.38 21.37
CA TRP A 271 21.67 35.15 22.16
C TRP A 271 21.41 34.86 23.64
N MET A 272 21.48 33.57 24.03
CA MET A 272 22.26 33.02 25.17
C MET A 272 21.87 31.55 25.44
N PRO A 273 22.83 30.65 25.72
CA PRO A 273 22.58 29.35 26.31
C PRO A 273 22.66 29.47 27.84
N SER A 274 21.74 28.85 28.58
CA SER A 274 21.90 28.67 30.02
C SER A 274 21.17 27.43 30.48
N ASP A 275 21.97 26.45 30.88
CA ASP A 275 21.61 25.44 31.87
C ASP A 275 21.00 26.13 33.09
N PHE A 276 19.76 25.77 33.43
CA PHE A 276 19.25 25.98 34.78
C PHE A 276 18.31 24.83 35.16
N GLU A 277 18.83 24.04 36.08
CA GLU A 277 18.18 22.92 36.76
C GLU A 277 17.39 23.44 37.98
N MET A 278 16.42 22.64 38.44
CA MET A 278 15.61 22.71 39.68
C MET A 278 14.21 23.36 39.59
N PRO A 279 13.30 23.06 40.54
CA PRO A 279 12.80 21.73 40.94
C PRO A 279 11.25 21.70 40.97
N THR A 280 10.68 20.51 41.12
CA THR A 280 9.23 20.27 41.32
C THR A 280 8.64 20.98 42.54
N PRO A 281 7.33 21.28 42.50
CA PRO A 281 6.51 21.26 43.71
C PRO A 281 5.34 20.24 43.63
N PRO A 282 4.82 19.80 44.79
CA PRO A 282 4.09 18.54 44.92
C PRO A 282 2.60 18.63 44.60
N THR A 283 2.08 17.50 44.14
CA THR A 283 0.66 17.18 43.97
C THR A 283 -0.04 17.14 45.34
N GLY A 284 -0.96 18.09 45.56
CA GLY A 284 -1.82 18.15 46.73
C GLY A 284 -3.28 17.83 46.38
N THR A 285 -3.78 16.74 46.92
CA THR A 285 -5.15 16.24 46.84
C THR A 285 -6.11 17.08 47.69
N SER A 286 -7.25 17.53 47.14
CA SER A 286 -8.55 17.48 47.83
C SER A 286 -9.75 17.86 46.95
N PRO A 287 -10.94 17.25 47.20
CA PRO A 287 -12.18 17.45 46.46
C PRO A 287 -13.12 18.46 47.15
N GLY A 288 -14.03 19.10 46.40
CA GLY A 288 -15.13 19.84 47.02
C GLY A 288 -15.86 20.84 46.11
N SER A 289 -17.07 20.47 45.72
CA SER A 289 -18.32 21.25 45.69
C SER A 289 -18.36 22.74 45.26
N MET A 290 -19.21 22.96 44.24
CA MET A 290 -20.04 24.14 43.82
C MET A 290 -20.28 25.27 44.86
N PRO A 291 -20.70 26.53 44.50
CA PRO A 291 -21.60 26.90 43.39
C PRO A 291 -21.44 28.30 42.73
N ASN A 292 -22.21 28.53 41.64
CA ASN A 292 -23.01 29.72 41.29
C ASN A 292 -22.48 31.15 41.58
N MET A 293 -22.39 32.00 40.55
CA MET A 293 -22.84 33.42 40.46
C MET A 293 -22.21 34.05 39.20
N SER A 294 -22.98 34.45 38.18
CA SER A 294 -23.73 35.71 38.01
C SER A 294 -23.06 36.60 36.96
N SER A 295 -23.79 36.89 35.87
CA SER A 295 -23.54 38.01 34.97
C SER A 295 -23.48 39.34 35.72
N PRO A 296 -22.78 40.35 35.15
CA PRO A 296 -23.55 41.50 34.67
C PRO A 296 -23.02 42.15 33.36
N ASP A 297 -23.99 42.68 32.62
CA ASP A 297 -24.02 43.98 31.92
C ASP A 297 -22.85 44.54 31.08
N GLN A 298 -23.16 44.63 29.77
CA GLN A 298 -23.03 45.77 28.85
C GLN A 298 -21.67 46.32 28.35
N PRO A 299 -21.67 46.93 27.14
CA PRO A 299 -20.51 47.06 26.26
C PRO A 299 -19.87 48.46 26.29
N PRO A 300 -18.74 48.63 25.61
CA PRO A 300 -18.42 49.92 24.99
C PRO A 300 -18.34 49.84 23.46
N SER A 301 -19.03 50.78 22.85
CA SER A 301 -18.84 51.29 21.49
C SER A 301 -17.46 51.94 21.35
N MET A 302 -16.81 51.75 20.19
CA MET A 302 -15.77 52.60 19.58
C MET A 302 -15.52 52.01 18.18
N ASP A 303 -15.16 52.72 17.11
CA ASP A 303 -15.26 54.11 16.73
C ASP A 303 -14.93 54.11 15.22
N THR A 304 -15.59 54.97 14.47
CA THR A 304 -15.42 55.21 13.03
C THR A 304 -14.10 55.91 12.70
N MET A 305 -13.22 55.32 11.88
CA MET A 305 -12.11 55.97 11.14
C MET A 305 -11.60 54.99 10.05
N THR A 306 -11.18 55.33 8.83
CA THR A 306 -11.11 56.56 8.02
C THR A 306 -10.77 56.10 6.60
N ASN A 307 -11.43 56.73 5.62
CA ASN A 307 -11.24 56.56 4.19
C ASN A 307 -10.02 57.38 3.70
N PRO A 308 -9.05 56.84 2.94
CA PRO A 308 -8.08 57.66 2.23
C PRO A 308 -8.50 57.89 0.77
N SER A 309 -8.86 59.15 0.52
CA SER A 309 -8.93 59.81 -0.78
C SER A 309 -7.52 60.10 -1.32
N MET A 310 -7.25 59.73 -2.57
CA MET A 310 -6.17 60.21 -3.47
C MET A 310 -6.61 59.81 -4.90
N GLY A 311 -6.61 60.59 -5.97
CA GLY A 311 -6.19 61.96 -6.30
C GLY A 311 -6.29 62.07 -7.83
N THR A 312 -6.84 63.17 -8.34
CA THR A 312 -6.88 63.57 -9.78
C THR A 312 -5.48 63.91 -10.30
N PRO A 313 -5.19 63.79 -11.62
CA PRO A 313 -5.16 64.98 -12.51
C PRO A 313 -5.43 64.65 -14.03
N PRO A 314 -5.08 65.51 -15.02
CA PRO A 314 -5.82 66.69 -15.49
C PRO A 314 -6.26 66.62 -16.98
N MET A 315 -6.89 67.71 -17.45
CA MET A 315 -7.56 67.97 -18.74
C MET A 315 -6.70 67.92 -20.03
N THR A 316 -7.40 68.06 -21.18
CA THR A 316 -7.04 68.55 -22.56
C THR A 316 -7.20 67.41 -23.61
N ALA A 317 -8.01 67.45 -24.69
CA ALA A 317 -8.49 68.53 -25.57
C ALA A 317 -9.81 68.16 -26.32
N GLU A 318 -10.61 69.18 -26.68
CA GLU A 318 -11.60 69.27 -27.79
C GLU A 318 -10.88 69.40 -29.17
N PRO A 319 -11.48 69.40 -30.41
CA PRO A 319 -12.87 69.19 -30.93
C PRO A 319 -12.88 68.26 -32.21
N PRO A 320 -13.85 68.24 -33.20
CA PRO A 320 -15.14 68.91 -33.34
C PRO A 320 -16.37 68.03 -33.73
N MET A 321 -17.51 68.69 -33.54
CA MET A 321 -18.89 68.45 -33.98
C MET A 321 -19.11 67.44 -35.13
N VAL A 322 -19.95 66.43 -34.86
CA VAL A 322 -20.78 65.77 -35.88
C VAL A 322 -22.23 65.79 -35.44
N THR A 323 -23.04 66.25 -36.37
CA THR A 323 -24.47 66.53 -36.30
C THR A 323 -25.33 65.38 -35.80
N THR A 324 -26.25 65.76 -34.91
CA THR A 324 -27.42 65.06 -34.40
C THR A 324 -28.24 64.35 -35.49
N PRO A 325 -28.48 63.03 -35.39
CA PRO A 325 -29.69 62.40 -35.87
C PRO A 325 -30.69 62.21 -34.73
N ALA A 326 -31.97 62.28 -35.12
CA ALA A 326 -33.17 62.31 -34.30
C ALA A 326 -33.26 61.23 -33.17
N PRO A 327 -34.02 61.51 -32.10
CA PRO A 327 -34.24 60.55 -31.01
C PRO A 327 -34.97 59.30 -31.52
N THR A 328 -34.23 58.20 -31.59
CA THR A 328 -34.80 56.85 -31.73
C THR A 328 -35.67 56.57 -30.49
N PRO A 329 -36.91 56.06 -30.66
CA PRO A 329 -37.78 55.72 -29.53
C PRO A 329 -37.07 54.75 -28.60
N THR A 330 -36.96 55.13 -27.33
CA THR A 330 -36.42 54.32 -26.25
C THR A 330 -37.13 52.96 -26.26
N PRO A 331 -36.44 51.84 -26.52
CA PRO A 331 -37.03 50.53 -26.38
C PRO A 331 -37.45 50.35 -24.92
N VAL A 332 -38.74 50.09 -24.72
CA VAL A 332 -39.31 49.69 -23.44
C VAL A 332 -38.46 48.51 -22.93
N PRO A 333 -37.87 48.58 -21.73
CA PRO A 333 -37.14 47.45 -21.16
C PRO A 333 -38.07 46.23 -21.19
N PRO A 334 -37.67 45.10 -21.78
CA PRO A 334 -38.47 43.89 -21.69
C PRO A 334 -38.75 43.64 -20.21
N ALA A 335 -40.04 43.49 -19.89
CA ALA A 335 -40.50 43.21 -18.54
C ALA A 335 -39.61 42.09 -17.97
N ASN A 336 -38.92 42.40 -16.86
CA ASN A 336 -38.15 41.44 -16.10
C ASN A 336 -39.03 40.21 -15.89
N SER A 337 -38.75 39.14 -16.62
CA SER A 337 -39.30 37.81 -16.36
C SER A 337 -38.99 37.51 -14.91
N THR A 338 -40.03 37.44 -14.09
CA THR A 338 -39.93 36.99 -12.70
C THR A 338 -39.09 35.70 -12.71
N PRO A 339 -38.04 35.58 -11.87
CA PRO A 339 -37.22 34.38 -11.84
C PRO A 339 -38.14 33.17 -11.65
N ASP A 340 -38.18 32.28 -12.66
CA ASP A 340 -38.92 31.03 -12.57
C ASP A 340 -38.48 30.33 -11.28
N SER A 341 -39.44 30.08 -10.39
CA SER A 341 -39.22 29.30 -9.18
C SER A 341 -38.49 28.00 -9.58
N PRO A 342 -37.46 27.56 -8.82
CA PRO A 342 -36.69 26.37 -9.16
C PRO A 342 -37.64 25.19 -9.40
N GLN A 343 -37.71 24.73 -10.65
CA GLN A 343 -38.54 23.58 -10.99
C GLN A 343 -37.95 22.36 -10.28
N PRO A 344 -38.77 21.52 -9.61
CA PRO A 344 -38.27 20.33 -8.96
C PRO A 344 -37.55 19.41 -9.96
N PRO A 345 -36.54 18.65 -9.50
CA PRO A 345 -35.78 17.76 -10.37
C PRO A 345 -36.68 16.75 -11.10
N THR A 346 -36.41 16.55 -12.39
CA THR A 346 -37.17 15.59 -13.20
C THR A 346 -36.74 14.15 -12.87
N ALA A 347 -37.63 13.18 -13.09
CA ALA A 347 -37.32 11.77 -12.86
C ALA A 347 -36.10 11.29 -13.68
N GLU A 348 -35.92 11.83 -14.88
CA GLU A 348 -34.77 11.56 -15.74
C GLU A 348 -33.46 12.06 -15.14
N GLN A 349 -33.45 13.27 -14.56
CA GLN A 349 -32.29 13.81 -13.86
C GLN A 349 -31.90 12.98 -12.64
N ILE A 350 -32.89 12.53 -11.86
CA ILE A 350 -32.66 11.66 -10.70
C ILE A 350 -32.05 10.32 -11.14
N ALA A 351 -32.58 9.70 -12.19
CA ALA A 351 -32.06 8.44 -12.73
C ALA A 351 -30.62 8.59 -13.27
N ALA A 352 -30.33 9.70 -13.95
CA ALA A 352 -28.99 9.99 -14.47
C ALA A 352 -27.96 10.21 -13.34
N GLY A 353 -28.35 10.88 -12.26
CA GLY A 353 -27.52 11.03 -11.05
C GLY A 353 -27.21 9.68 -10.40
N GLU A 354 -28.22 8.83 -10.25
CA GLU A 354 -28.07 7.50 -9.63
C GLU A 354 -27.13 6.59 -10.43
N ALA A 355 -27.26 6.60 -11.76
CA ALA A 355 -26.39 5.84 -12.64
C ALA A 355 -24.93 6.32 -12.55
N ALA A 356 -24.70 7.63 -12.41
CA ALA A 356 -23.36 8.19 -12.26
C ALA A 356 -22.73 7.84 -10.91
N VAL A 357 -23.48 7.94 -9.81
CA VAL A 357 -23.06 7.52 -8.46
C VAL A 357 -22.70 6.02 -8.46
N THR A 358 -23.53 5.18 -9.07
CA THR A 358 -23.28 3.74 -9.18
C THR A 358 -22.01 3.44 -9.99
N ALA A 359 -21.84 4.07 -11.15
CA ALA A 359 -20.64 3.89 -11.97
C ALA A 359 -19.37 4.32 -11.25
N SER A 360 -19.40 5.43 -10.50
CA SER A 360 -18.27 5.86 -9.67
C SER A 360 -17.98 4.88 -8.54
N ARG A 361 -19.02 4.36 -7.87
CA ARG A 361 -18.89 3.36 -6.81
C ARG A 361 -18.26 2.07 -7.34
N ASP A 362 -18.72 1.57 -8.48
CA ASP A 362 -18.19 0.36 -9.11
C ASP A 362 -16.73 0.54 -9.54
N ALA A 363 -16.37 1.71 -10.08
CA ALA A 363 -14.98 2.03 -10.43
C ALA A 363 -14.07 2.00 -9.20
N ILE A 364 -14.52 2.57 -8.08
CA ILE A 364 -13.78 2.56 -6.81
C ILE A 364 -13.68 1.13 -6.25
N LYS A 365 -14.78 0.38 -6.20
CA LYS A 365 -14.81 -1.01 -5.69
C LYS A 365 -13.86 -1.93 -6.47
N ASN A 366 -13.74 -1.71 -7.78
CA ASN A 366 -12.87 -2.50 -8.65
C ASN A 366 -11.44 -1.95 -8.76
N GLY A 367 -11.10 -0.85 -8.06
CA GLY A 367 -9.77 -0.25 -8.12
C GLY A 367 -9.41 0.29 -9.52
N ALA A 368 -10.38 0.84 -10.25
CA ALA A 368 -10.19 1.42 -11.58
C ALA A 368 -9.54 2.81 -11.49
N TRP A 369 -8.25 2.83 -11.15
CA TRP A 369 -7.48 4.05 -10.81
C TRP A 369 -7.56 5.16 -11.86
N ASP A 370 -7.59 4.80 -13.14
CA ASP A 370 -7.55 5.76 -14.25
C ASP A 370 -8.90 6.47 -14.46
N THR A 371 -10.02 5.84 -14.06
CA THR A 371 -11.36 6.37 -14.31
C THR A 371 -12.08 6.81 -13.05
N MET A 372 -11.72 6.30 -11.87
CA MET A 372 -12.48 6.51 -10.63
C MET A 372 -12.66 7.99 -10.29
N LYS A 373 -11.64 8.83 -10.45
CA LYS A 373 -11.72 10.28 -10.16
C LYS A 373 -12.66 11.00 -11.13
N SER A 374 -12.49 10.75 -12.43
CA SER A 374 -13.36 11.35 -13.46
C SER A 374 -14.83 10.93 -13.33
N LEU A 375 -15.08 9.69 -12.91
CA LEU A 375 -16.44 9.18 -12.67
C LEU A 375 -17.03 9.77 -11.40
N ALA A 376 -16.24 9.99 -10.35
CA ALA A 376 -16.68 10.67 -9.14
C ALA A 376 -17.05 12.14 -9.40
N GLU A 377 -16.24 12.87 -10.16
CA GLU A 377 -16.55 14.24 -10.62
C GLU A 377 -17.84 14.27 -11.47
N THR A 378 -18.03 13.26 -12.33
CA THR A 378 -19.26 13.12 -13.11
C THR A 378 -20.48 12.83 -12.22
N ALA A 379 -20.31 12.05 -11.15
CA ALA A 379 -21.36 11.78 -10.18
C ALA A 379 -21.74 13.06 -9.42
N GLU A 380 -20.78 13.87 -8.98
CA GLU A 380 -21.05 15.15 -8.32
C GLU A 380 -21.82 16.11 -9.24
N ALA A 381 -21.41 16.21 -10.50
CA ALA A 381 -22.06 17.10 -11.47
C ALA A 381 -23.50 16.69 -11.82
N LYS A 382 -23.81 15.39 -11.76
CA LYS A 382 -25.15 14.86 -12.09
C LYS A 382 -26.04 14.63 -10.87
N ALA A 383 -25.51 14.73 -9.66
CA ALA A 383 -26.26 14.52 -8.44
C ALA A 383 -27.26 15.67 -8.20
N VAL A 384 -28.55 15.34 -8.14
CA VAL A 384 -29.59 16.37 -8.00
C VAL A 384 -30.29 16.33 -6.64
N THR A 385 -30.48 15.13 -6.09
CA THR A 385 -31.01 14.97 -4.73
C THR A 385 -29.92 15.14 -3.69
N ASP A 386 -30.28 15.54 -2.46
CA ASP A 386 -29.30 15.73 -1.39
C ASP A 386 -28.56 14.44 -1.03
N ALA A 387 -29.27 13.29 -1.08
CA ALA A 387 -28.66 11.97 -0.88
C ALA A 387 -27.64 11.63 -1.98
N GLN A 388 -27.96 11.93 -3.25
CA GLN A 388 -27.02 11.74 -4.36
C GLN A 388 -25.80 12.64 -4.22
N LYS A 389 -25.99 13.91 -3.82
CA LYS A 389 -24.89 14.86 -3.63
C LYS A 389 -23.95 14.40 -2.53
N GLN A 390 -24.51 13.99 -1.40
CA GLN A 390 -23.72 13.46 -0.28
C GLN A 390 -22.94 12.19 -0.68
N SER A 391 -23.58 11.27 -1.40
CA SER A 391 -22.91 10.06 -1.87
C SER A 391 -21.81 10.39 -2.89
N ALA A 392 -22.09 11.27 -3.85
CA ALA A 392 -21.13 11.69 -4.86
C ALA A 392 -19.92 12.41 -4.25
N GLU A 393 -20.15 13.32 -3.30
CA GLU A 393 -19.12 14.01 -2.54
C GLU A 393 -18.22 13.01 -1.80
N THR A 394 -18.82 12.03 -1.11
CA THR A 394 -18.05 10.98 -0.41
C THR A 394 -17.20 10.15 -1.39
N LEU A 395 -17.74 9.82 -2.57
CA LEU A 395 -17.01 9.09 -3.61
C LEU A 395 -15.86 9.91 -4.19
N PHE A 396 -16.05 11.22 -4.37
CA PHE A 396 -15.00 12.13 -4.84
C PHE A 396 -13.88 12.27 -3.81
N GLN A 397 -14.22 12.50 -2.53
CA GLN A 397 -13.26 12.54 -1.43
C GLN A 397 -12.46 11.23 -1.34
N PHE A 398 -13.14 10.08 -1.50
CA PHE A 398 -12.50 8.78 -1.54
C PHE A 398 -11.50 8.69 -2.70
N ALA A 399 -11.93 9.01 -3.93
CA ALA A 399 -11.07 8.93 -5.11
C ALA A 399 -9.86 9.88 -4.99
N ASP A 400 -10.05 11.09 -4.48
CA ASP A 400 -8.99 12.07 -4.33
C ASP A 400 -7.92 11.59 -3.34
N LEU A 401 -8.32 11.19 -2.12
CA LEU A 401 -7.41 10.64 -1.11
C LEU A 401 -6.66 9.39 -1.61
N ALA A 402 -7.36 8.51 -2.33
CA ALA A 402 -6.77 7.31 -2.92
C ALA A 402 -5.70 7.66 -3.97
N THR A 403 -6.01 8.59 -4.88
CA THR A 403 -5.04 9.06 -5.89
C THR A 403 -3.88 9.82 -5.26
N PHE A 404 -4.12 10.60 -4.20
CA PHE A 404 -3.10 11.33 -3.47
C PHE A 404 -2.07 10.38 -2.86
N TYR A 405 -2.51 9.32 -2.17
CA TYR A 405 -1.62 8.31 -1.61
C TYR A 405 -0.88 7.53 -2.70
N ARG A 406 -1.58 7.10 -3.77
CA ARG A 406 -0.97 6.40 -4.92
C ARG A 406 0.14 7.26 -5.56
N GLY A 407 -0.13 8.54 -5.77
CA GLY A 407 0.83 9.50 -6.33
C GLY A 407 2.02 9.78 -5.41
N ALA A 408 1.85 9.73 -4.09
CA ALA A 408 2.96 9.81 -3.15
C ALA A 408 3.89 8.59 -3.26
N ILE A 409 3.35 7.39 -3.41
CA ILE A 409 4.17 6.17 -3.61
C ILE A 409 4.92 6.24 -4.95
N GLN A 410 4.27 6.66 -6.04
CA GLN A 410 4.91 6.80 -7.36
C GLN A 410 6.07 7.80 -7.32
N ARG A 411 5.88 8.95 -6.68
CA ARG A 411 6.94 9.95 -6.49
C ARG A 411 8.07 9.39 -5.61
N ALA A 412 7.74 8.65 -4.56
CA ALA A 412 8.73 8.01 -3.71
C ALA A 412 9.59 7.02 -4.51
N MET A 413 8.97 6.19 -5.36
CA MET A 413 9.70 5.30 -6.26
C MET A 413 10.54 6.06 -7.29
N ALA A 414 10.09 7.20 -7.81
CA ALA A 414 10.88 7.99 -8.75
C ALA A 414 12.10 8.66 -8.10
N ASP A 415 11.96 9.13 -6.85
CA ASP A 415 12.98 9.93 -6.17
C ASP A 415 14.01 9.09 -5.39
N LEU A 416 13.73 7.80 -5.14
CA LEU A 416 14.67 6.92 -4.43
C LEU A 416 15.93 6.63 -5.24
N VAL A 417 17.08 6.87 -4.62
CA VAL A 417 18.41 6.62 -5.21
C VAL A 417 18.90 5.24 -4.80
N ALA A 418 19.67 4.60 -5.68
CA ALA A 418 20.35 3.35 -5.37
C ALA A 418 21.23 3.51 -4.11
N GLY A 419 21.10 2.57 -3.18
CA GLY A 419 21.75 2.60 -1.87
C GLY A 419 20.87 3.10 -0.72
N ASN A 420 19.70 3.71 -1.01
CA ASN A 420 18.76 4.10 0.03
C ASN A 420 18.21 2.86 0.76
N GLU A 421 18.05 2.98 2.08
CA GLU A 421 17.43 1.94 2.91
C GLU A 421 15.93 2.18 3.04
N VAL A 422 15.14 1.13 2.85
CA VAL A 422 13.69 1.12 3.06
C VAL A 422 13.38 0.10 4.15
N ASN A 423 12.86 0.59 5.28
CA ASN A 423 12.47 -0.23 6.42
C ASN A 423 11.05 -0.71 6.22
N LEU A 424 10.89 -2.00 5.88
CA LEU A 424 9.60 -2.64 5.74
C LEU A 424 8.97 -2.92 7.11
N THR A 425 9.80 -3.41 8.04
CA THR A 425 9.49 -3.60 9.46
C THR A 425 10.72 -3.20 10.27
N GLU A 426 10.59 -3.15 11.60
CA GLU A 426 11.72 -2.87 12.50
C GLU A 426 12.91 -3.82 12.32
N SER A 427 12.66 -5.04 11.84
CA SER A 427 13.68 -6.09 11.64
C SER A 427 14.02 -6.35 10.16
N MET A 428 13.35 -5.66 9.24
CA MET A 428 13.44 -5.95 7.80
C MET A 428 13.72 -4.68 7.01
N THR A 429 15.00 -4.48 6.71
CA THR A 429 15.48 -3.42 5.83
C THR A 429 15.83 -3.98 4.45
N PHE A 430 15.45 -3.24 3.41
CA PHE A 430 15.86 -3.47 2.03
C PHE A 430 16.72 -2.32 1.54
N LEU A 431 17.68 -2.62 0.66
CA LEU A 431 18.43 -1.60 -0.06
C LEU A 431 17.80 -1.39 -1.43
N VAL A 432 17.56 -0.15 -1.82
CA VAL A 432 17.12 0.19 -3.18
C VAL A 432 18.31 -0.04 -4.11
N LYS A 433 18.17 -0.92 -5.11
CA LYS A 433 19.20 -1.15 -6.12
C LYS A 433 18.98 -0.31 -7.37
N GLN A 434 17.73 -0.21 -7.80
CA GLN A 434 17.28 0.57 -8.94
C GLN A 434 15.85 1.05 -8.67
N SER A 435 15.54 2.27 -9.09
CA SER A 435 14.23 2.87 -8.89
C SER A 435 13.81 3.69 -10.12
N SER A 436 12.53 3.65 -10.44
CA SER A 436 11.84 4.47 -11.42
C SER A 436 10.40 4.68 -10.95
N ALA A 437 9.64 5.54 -11.63
CA ALA A 437 8.22 5.75 -11.31
C ALA A 437 7.36 4.47 -11.47
N GLU A 438 7.79 3.51 -12.30
CA GLU A 438 7.02 2.32 -12.65
C GLU A 438 7.57 1.03 -12.04
N GLN A 439 8.86 1.00 -11.68
CA GLN A 439 9.55 -0.20 -11.21
C GLN A 439 10.59 0.13 -10.14
N ILE A 440 10.64 -0.69 -9.10
CA ILE A 440 11.67 -0.65 -8.06
C ILE A 440 12.29 -2.03 -7.90
N THR A 441 13.61 -2.08 -7.79
CA THR A 441 14.34 -3.31 -7.46
C THR A 441 14.92 -3.18 -6.06
N LEU A 442 14.37 -3.95 -5.13
CA LEU A 442 14.85 -4.02 -3.75
C LEU A 442 15.88 -5.14 -3.61
N TYR A 443 16.91 -4.92 -2.81
CA TYR A 443 18.00 -5.86 -2.57
C TYR A 443 18.06 -6.23 -1.10
N ARG A 444 18.04 -7.54 -0.82
CA ARG A 444 18.22 -8.09 0.54
C ARG A 444 18.84 -9.47 0.44
N ASN A 445 19.76 -9.80 1.35
CA ASN A 445 20.36 -11.15 1.46
C ASN A 445 20.92 -11.69 0.14
N LYS A 446 21.58 -10.83 -0.66
CA LYS A 446 22.14 -11.18 -1.98
C LYS A 446 21.10 -11.58 -3.04
N ARG A 447 19.82 -11.25 -2.84
CA ARG A 447 18.75 -11.47 -3.79
C ARG A 447 18.12 -10.13 -4.20
N ASP A 448 17.80 -10.03 -5.48
CA ASP A 448 17.07 -8.92 -6.06
C ASP A 448 15.57 -9.26 -6.08
N TYR A 449 14.75 -8.30 -5.69
CA TYR A 449 13.29 -8.37 -5.66
C TYR A 449 12.75 -7.24 -6.56
N PRO A 450 12.53 -7.50 -7.85
CA PRO A 450 11.94 -6.53 -8.75
C PRO A 450 10.43 -6.47 -8.52
N TYR A 451 9.91 -5.26 -8.33
CA TYR A 451 8.48 -4.99 -8.23
C TYR A 451 8.11 -3.90 -9.24
N THR A 452 7.06 -4.17 -10.01
CA THR A 452 6.36 -3.11 -10.74
C THR A 452 5.40 -2.39 -9.80
N PHE A 453 4.98 -1.18 -10.13
CA PHE A 453 4.06 -0.40 -9.31
C PHE A 453 2.75 -1.17 -9.00
N GLU A 454 2.20 -1.86 -10.00
CA GLU A 454 0.95 -2.63 -9.88
C GLU A 454 1.11 -3.97 -9.13
N GLU A 455 2.32 -4.55 -9.13
CA GLU A 455 2.62 -5.80 -8.42
C GLU A 455 3.24 -5.57 -7.04
N LEU A 456 3.36 -4.31 -6.63
CA LEU A 456 4.01 -3.92 -5.39
C LEU A 456 3.21 -4.42 -4.17
N PRO A 457 3.83 -5.19 -3.25
CA PRO A 457 3.15 -5.61 -2.03
C PRO A 457 2.74 -4.39 -1.18
N LEU A 458 1.56 -4.45 -0.54
CA LEU A 458 1.04 -3.35 0.29
C LEU A 458 2.02 -2.92 1.39
N SER A 459 2.72 -3.87 2.02
CA SER A 459 3.74 -3.56 3.02
C SER A 459 4.84 -2.66 2.46
N VAL A 460 5.31 -2.94 1.23
CA VAL A 460 6.32 -2.13 0.54
C VAL A 460 5.74 -0.77 0.18
N ALA A 461 4.48 -0.70 -0.28
CA ALA A 461 3.83 0.58 -0.61
C ALA A 461 3.78 1.50 0.62
N HIS A 462 3.39 0.95 1.76
CA HIS A 462 3.31 1.69 3.02
C HIS A 462 4.68 2.09 3.57
N ALA A 463 5.74 1.33 3.29
CA ALA A 463 7.11 1.71 3.64
C ALA A 463 7.68 2.80 2.73
N LEU A 464 7.15 2.94 1.51
CA LEU A 464 7.57 3.96 0.53
C LEU A 464 6.84 5.30 0.70
N ALA A 465 5.56 5.29 1.09
CA ALA A 465 4.78 6.51 1.26
C ALA A 465 5.41 7.58 2.19
N PRO A 466 6.06 7.23 3.32
CA PRO A 466 6.68 8.21 4.24
C PRO A 466 7.73 9.12 3.60
N PHE A 467 8.33 8.72 2.48
CA PHE A 467 9.33 9.54 1.79
C PHE A 467 8.74 10.78 1.12
N GLN A 468 7.44 10.79 0.83
CA GLN A 468 6.75 11.87 0.11
C GLN A 468 5.52 12.40 0.85
N LEU A 469 5.06 11.70 1.89
CA LEU A 469 3.84 12.01 2.61
C LEU A 469 4.05 11.79 4.12
N ASN A 470 3.52 12.70 4.94
CA ASN A 470 3.46 12.49 6.38
C ASN A 470 2.34 11.50 6.73
N VAL A 471 2.66 10.20 6.72
CA VAL A 471 1.71 9.11 7.01
C VAL A 471 1.14 9.14 8.44
N SER A 472 1.77 9.87 9.36
CA SER A 472 1.29 10.02 10.74
C SER A 472 0.20 11.09 10.86
N SER A 473 0.09 12.00 9.89
CA SER A 473 -0.97 13.01 9.88
C SER A 473 -2.36 12.37 9.68
N PRO A 474 -3.46 12.97 10.17
CA PRO A 474 -4.80 12.44 9.95
C PRO A 474 -5.14 12.23 8.47
N GLU A 475 -4.73 13.16 7.61
CA GLU A 475 -4.89 13.06 6.15
C GLU A 475 -4.08 11.90 5.58
N GLY A 476 -2.81 11.75 5.98
CA GLY A 476 -1.96 10.63 5.57
C GLY A 476 -2.50 9.27 6.01
N GLN A 477 -3.07 9.18 7.21
CA GLN A 477 -3.72 7.97 7.71
C GLN A 477 -5.01 7.64 6.95
N ALA A 478 -5.85 8.64 6.68
CA ALA A 478 -7.06 8.45 5.88
C ALA A 478 -6.72 8.04 4.44
N ALA A 479 -5.76 8.71 3.80
CA ALA A 479 -5.30 8.39 2.45
C ALA A 479 -4.71 6.97 2.37
N LYS A 480 -3.93 6.56 3.39
CA LYS A 480 -3.44 5.19 3.53
C LYS A 480 -4.59 4.18 3.60
N ALA A 481 -5.55 4.40 4.49
CA ALA A 481 -6.67 3.48 4.72
C ALA A 481 -7.55 3.34 3.46
N VAL A 482 -7.88 4.45 2.81
CA VAL A 482 -8.64 4.49 1.56
C VAL A 482 -7.91 3.72 0.45
N PHE A 483 -6.61 3.97 0.24
CA PHE A 483 -5.80 3.25 -0.75
C PHE A 483 -5.72 1.75 -0.44
N GLN A 484 -5.49 1.40 0.83
CA GLN A 484 -5.40 0.03 1.31
C GLN A 484 -6.73 -0.73 1.10
N ALA A 485 -7.88 -0.07 1.21
CA ALA A 485 -9.18 -0.71 1.06
C ALA A 485 -9.49 -1.19 -0.38
N ILE A 486 -9.05 -0.42 -1.40
CA ILE A 486 -9.33 -0.69 -2.82
C ILE A 486 -8.15 -1.29 -3.59
N SER A 487 -6.99 -1.45 -2.96
CA SER A 487 -5.85 -2.11 -3.58
C SER A 487 -6.20 -3.56 -3.99
N THR A 488 -5.78 -3.97 -5.18
CA THR A 488 -5.96 -5.35 -5.68
C THR A 488 -5.23 -6.39 -4.83
N LYS A 489 -4.23 -5.97 -4.06
CA LYS A 489 -3.47 -6.81 -3.12
C LYS A 489 -4.05 -6.80 -1.71
N ALA A 490 -5.15 -6.08 -1.48
CA ALA A 490 -5.79 -5.99 -0.18
C ALA A 490 -6.49 -7.30 0.21
N THR A 491 -6.25 -7.75 1.43
CA THR A 491 -6.94 -8.87 2.06
C THR A 491 -8.18 -8.36 2.80
N PRO A 492 -9.13 -9.23 3.17
CA PRO A 492 -10.26 -8.82 4.01
C PRO A 492 -9.80 -8.18 5.33
N GLY A 493 -8.69 -8.64 5.92
CA GLY A 493 -8.11 -8.05 7.12
C GLY A 493 -7.65 -6.61 6.90
N HIS A 494 -7.02 -6.32 5.76
CA HIS A 494 -6.61 -4.97 5.40
C HIS A 494 -7.79 -3.99 5.27
N ARG A 495 -8.95 -4.46 4.80
CA ARG A 495 -10.16 -3.63 4.71
C ARG A 495 -10.74 -3.34 6.10
N VAL A 496 -10.76 -4.32 6.99
CA VAL A 496 -11.21 -4.13 8.39
C VAL A 496 -10.30 -3.13 9.11
N GLU A 497 -8.98 -3.26 8.97
CA GLU A 497 -8.01 -2.30 9.52
C GLU A 497 -8.25 -0.89 8.96
N SER A 498 -8.54 -0.77 7.66
CA SER A 498 -8.82 0.52 7.03
C SER A 498 -10.07 1.19 7.60
N ILE A 499 -11.14 0.42 7.82
CA ILE A 499 -12.37 0.89 8.48
C ILE A 499 -12.07 1.35 9.91
N GLU A 500 -11.28 0.58 10.67
CA GLU A 500 -10.91 0.91 12.04
C GLU A 500 -10.09 2.21 12.11
N ILE A 501 -9.09 2.37 11.23
CA ILE A 501 -8.30 3.60 11.13
C ILE A 501 -9.23 4.78 10.86
N LEU A 502 -10.08 4.71 9.84
CA LEU A 502 -10.98 5.80 9.47
C LEU A 502 -11.98 6.15 10.57
N ARG A 503 -12.52 5.16 11.31
CA ARG A 503 -13.43 5.40 12.43
C ARG A 503 -12.77 6.08 13.63
N ASN A 504 -11.47 5.86 13.81
CA ASN A 504 -10.68 6.44 14.91
C ASN A 504 -10.15 7.85 14.59
N LEU A 505 -10.32 8.34 13.34
CA LEU A 505 -9.95 9.70 12.96
C LEU A 505 -11.11 10.67 13.25
N ASP A 506 -10.79 11.79 13.89
CA ASP A 506 -11.79 12.82 14.23
C ASP A 506 -12.21 13.62 13.00
N GLN A 507 -11.27 14.37 12.42
CA GLN A 507 -11.53 15.24 11.27
C GLN A 507 -10.30 15.26 10.36
N VAL A 508 -10.55 15.15 9.05
CA VAL A 508 -9.55 15.29 7.99
C VAL A 508 -9.96 16.49 7.13
N GLU A 509 -9.01 17.29 6.72
CA GLU A 509 -9.29 18.45 5.87
C GLU A 509 -9.88 17.96 4.54
N GLY A 510 -11.09 18.43 4.21
CA GLY A 510 -11.75 18.07 2.96
C GLY A 510 -12.36 16.67 2.88
N ALA A 511 -12.38 15.88 3.97
CA ALA A 511 -13.00 14.56 3.97
C ALA A 511 -13.69 14.20 5.30
N ASP A 512 -14.77 13.43 5.23
CA ASP A 512 -15.45 12.84 6.40
C ASP A 512 -15.02 11.37 6.59
N PRO A 513 -14.10 11.06 7.53
CA PRO A 513 -13.56 9.71 7.69
C PRO A 513 -14.62 8.66 8.01
N LYS A 514 -15.68 9.02 8.74
CA LYS A 514 -16.73 8.09 9.14
C LYS A 514 -17.56 7.65 7.94
N ARG A 515 -17.91 8.60 7.06
CA ARG A 515 -18.60 8.29 5.80
C ARG A 515 -17.74 7.43 4.87
N LEU A 516 -16.44 7.68 4.82
CA LEU A 516 -15.51 6.84 4.06
C LEU A 516 -15.45 5.41 4.61
N ALA A 517 -15.46 5.25 5.94
CA ALA A 517 -15.49 3.94 6.60
C ALA A 517 -16.78 3.17 6.25
N ASP A 518 -17.94 3.83 6.33
CA ASP A 518 -19.23 3.24 6.00
C ASP A 518 -19.33 2.88 4.50
N LEU A 519 -18.74 3.70 3.62
CA LEU A 519 -18.61 3.39 2.20
C LEU A 519 -17.77 2.11 1.97
N ILE A 520 -16.62 1.98 2.64
CA ILE A 520 -15.78 0.76 2.52
C ILE A 520 -16.52 -0.46 3.06
N GLU A 521 -17.27 -0.31 4.16
CA GLU A 521 -18.07 -1.38 4.73
C GLU A 521 -19.13 -1.88 3.73
N SER A 522 -19.76 -0.96 2.99
CA SER A 522 -20.73 -1.30 1.93
C SER A 522 -20.14 -2.09 0.75
N PHE A 523 -18.82 -2.12 0.58
CA PHE A 523 -18.17 -2.93 -0.48
C PHE A 523 -18.05 -4.41 -0.12
N ARG A 524 -18.31 -4.79 1.14
CA ARG A 524 -18.20 -6.17 1.62
C ARG A 524 -19.40 -7.02 1.24
N ASP A 525 -20.54 -6.37 1.01
CA ASP A 525 -21.74 -6.97 0.44
C ASP A 525 -21.58 -7.10 -1.09
#